data_AF-A0A969DWE4-F1
#
_entry.id   AF-A0A969DWE4-F1
#
_cell.length_a   1.000
_cell.length_b   1.000
_cell.length_c   1.000
_cell.angle_alpha   90.00
_cell.angle_beta   90.00
_cell.angle_gamma   90.00
#
_symmetry.space_group_name_H-M   'P 1'
#
loop_
_entity.id
_entity.type
_entity.pdbx_description
1 polymer ?
#
loop_
_entity_poly.entity_id
_entity_poly.type
_entity_poly.pdbx_seq_one_letter_code
_entity_poly.pdbx_strand_id
1 'polypeptide(L)'
;MRRERERMRDVQLLVQNLVLQEETTIKLIIDCLYDVGSVNLLNTKVSWGPANRLVKLAARTSKPVFRIVAWRWFKGNCPALITNWLASKVS
;
A
#
# COMPACT_ATOMS: atom_id res chain seq x y z
N MET A 1 11.56 26.48 -12.46
CA MET A 1 11.80 25.35 -13.38
C MET A 1 12.96 24.40 -13.02
N ARG A 2 14.26 24.80 -13.06
CA ARG A 2 15.38 23.86 -12.78
C ARG A 2 15.50 23.50 -11.29
N ARG A 3 15.46 24.51 -10.40
CA ARG A 3 15.46 24.32 -8.94
C ARG A 3 14.26 23.49 -8.46
N GLU A 4 13.06 23.71 -8.99
CA GLU A 4 11.87 22.91 -8.63
C GLU A 4 12.04 21.44 -9.00
N ARG A 5 12.57 21.14 -10.20
CA ARG A 5 12.85 19.77 -10.61
C ARG A 5 13.91 19.08 -9.75
N GLU A 6 14.94 19.82 -9.33
CA GLU A 6 15.95 19.33 -8.39
C GLU A 6 15.30 19.04 -7.02
N ARG A 7 14.49 19.95 -6.49
CA ARG A 7 13.79 19.75 -5.22
C ARG A 7 12.79 18.60 -5.27
N MET A 8 12.08 18.41 -6.37
CA MET A 8 11.18 17.25 -6.52
C MET A 8 11.93 15.93 -6.65
N ARG A 9 13.14 15.93 -7.22
CA ARG A 9 14.02 14.76 -7.20
C ARG A 9 14.49 14.43 -5.79
N ASP A 10 14.83 15.44 -4.99
CA ASP A 10 15.20 15.24 -3.59
C ASP A 10 14.02 14.66 -2.79
N VAL A 11 12.80 15.16 -3.00
CA VAL A 11 11.59 14.60 -2.38
C VAL A 11 11.44 13.12 -2.74
N GLN A 12 11.65 12.74 -4.00
CA GLN A 12 11.59 11.34 -4.42
C GLN A 12 12.59 10.46 -3.68
N LEU A 13 13.84 10.92 -3.57
CA LEU A 13 14.90 10.19 -2.86
C LEU A 13 14.58 10.05 -1.38
N LEU A 14 14.07 11.11 -0.75
CA LEU A 14 13.68 11.08 0.67
C LEU A 14 12.52 10.09 0.91
N VAL A 15 11.49 10.12 0.06
CA VAL A 15 10.37 9.16 0.16
C VAL A 15 10.86 7.74 -0.08
N GLN A 16 11.74 7.52 -1.07
CA GLN A 16 12.30 6.19 -1.32
C GLN A 16 13.11 5.69 -0.13
N ASN A 17 13.97 6.53 0.44
CA ASN A 17 14.75 6.17 1.62
C ASN A 17 13.84 5.83 2.82
N LEU A 18 12.80 6.64 3.05
CA LEU A 18 11.81 6.38 4.10
C LEU A 18 11.15 5.01 3.91
N VAL A 19 10.67 4.70 2.71
CA VAL A 19 10.02 3.42 2.41
C VAL A 19 10.95 2.24 2.65
N LEU A 20 12.24 2.38 2.32
CA LEU A 20 13.23 1.31 2.49
C LEU A 20 13.64 1.11 3.95
N GLN A 21 13.78 2.19 4.73
CA GLN A 21 14.17 2.11 6.13
C GLN A 21 13.02 1.66 7.04
N GLU A 22 11.79 2.04 6.70
CA GLU A 22 10.58 1.76 7.48
C GLU A 22 9.82 0.53 6.98
N GLU A 23 10.51 -0.51 6.49
CA GLU A 23 9.89 -1.70 5.91
C GLU A 23 8.85 -2.34 6.86
N THR A 24 9.16 -2.43 8.16
CA THR A 24 8.25 -2.99 9.18
C THR A 24 6.97 -2.15 9.27
N THR A 25 7.10 -0.83 9.34
CA THR A 25 5.99 0.11 9.42
C THR A 25 5.12 0.05 8.18
N ILE A 26 5.73 0.00 6.98
CA ILE A 26 4.99 -0.14 5.71
C ILE A 26 4.25 -1.48 5.65
N LYS A 27 4.88 -2.57 6.09
CA LYS A 27 4.21 -3.88 6.16
C LYS A 27 3.02 -3.87 7.12
N LEU A 28 3.11 -3.16 8.24
CA LEU A 28 1.97 -2.96 9.15
C LEU A 28 0.84 -2.15 8.50
N ILE A 29 1.17 -1.08 7.77
CA ILE A 29 0.18 -0.31 6.99
C ILE A 29 -0.52 -1.20 5.97
N ILE A 30 0.24 -2.02 5.23
CA ILE A 30 -0.29 -3.00 4.27
C ILE A 30 -1.22 -4.00 4.97
N ASP A 31 -0.83 -4.51 6.15
CA ASP A 31 -1.66 -5.42 6.93
C ASP A 31 -2.97 -4.75 7.39
N CYS A 32 -2.91 -3.49 7.85
CA CYS A 32 -4.10 -2.72 8.21
C CYS A 32 -5.03 -2.48 7.00
N LEU A 33 -4.47 -2.11 5.85
CA LEU A 33 -5.23 -1.93 4.60
C LEU A 33 -5.90 -3.22 4.15
N TYR A 34 -5.22 -4.35 4.31
CA TYR A 34 -5.77 -5.66 4.04
C TYR A 34 -6.94 -5.99 4.98
N ASP A 35 -6.79 -5.71 6.26
CA ASP A 35 -7.83 -5.98 7.26
C ASP A 35 -9.08 -5.12 7.00
N VAL A 36 -8.92 -3.84 6.69
CA VAL A 36 -10.05 -2.96 6.30
C VAL A 36 -10.68 -3.38 4.97
N GLY A 37 -9.87 -3.69 3.96
CA GLY A 37 -10.35 -4.10 2.64
C GLY A 37 -11.08 -5.44 2.64
N SER A 38 -10.57 -6.41 3.42
CA SER A 38 -11.20 -7.72 3.57
C SER A 38 -12.55 -7.61 4.28
N VAL A 39 -12.67 -6.78 5.32
CA VAL A 39 -13.95 -6.50 5.99
C VAL A 39 -14.95 -5.82 5.04
N ASN A 40 -14.51 -4.84 4.26
CA ASN A 40 -15.39 -4.15 3.33
C ASN A 40 -15.89 -5.06 2.19
N LEU A 41 -15.02 -5.93 1.65
CA LEU A 41 -15.39 -6.94 0.65
C LEU A 41 -16.34 -8.00 1.22
N LEU A 42 -16.15 -8.41 2.48
CA LEU A 42 -17.05 -9.32 3.16
C LEU A 42 -18.43 -8.70 3.36
N ASN A 43 -18.48 -7.43 3.76
CA ASN A 43 -19.73 -6.72 4.04
C ASN A 43 -20.54 -6.40 2.78
N THR A 44 -19.88 -6.12 1.66
CA THR A 44 -20.54 -5.73 0.40
C THR A 44 -20.86 -6.89 -0.54
N LYS A 45 -20.16 -8.02 -0.44
CA LYS A 45 -20.20 -9.08 -1.47
C LYS A 45 -20.72 -10.44 -0.98
N VAL A 46 -20.83 -10.66 0.33
CA VAL A 46 -21.14 -12.00 0.88
C VAL A 46 -22.18 -11.93 2.01
N SER A 47 -23.47 -12.04 1.68
CA SER A 47 -24.55 -12.13 2.69
C SER A 47 -24.77 -13.55 3.25
N TRP A 48 -24.16 -14.58 2.66
CA TRP A 48 -24.34 -15.98 3.05
C TRP A 48 -23.27 -16.47 4.04
N GLY A 49 -23.72 -16.95 5.21
CA GLY A 49 -22.86 -17.37 6.34
C GLY A 49 -21.73 -18.38 6.04
N PRO A 50 -21.95 -19.44 5.24
CA PRO A 50 -20.88 -20.39 4.87
C PRO A 50 -19.83 -19.77 3.93
N ALA A 51 -20.25 -18.92 2.99
CA ALA A 51 -19.37 -18.22 2.08
C ALA A 51 -18.50 -17.17 2.81
N ASN A 52 -19.05 -16.51 3.83
CA ASN A 52 -18.28 -15.61 4.70
C ASN A 52 -17.11 -16.34 5.39
N ARG A 53 -17.31 -17.60 5.78
CA ARG A 53 -16.25 -18.41 6.41
C ARG A 53 -15.14 -18.77 5.43
N LEU A 54 -15.48 -19.11 4.18
CA LEU A 54 -14.51 -19.40 3.12
C LEU A 54 -13.74 -18.15 2.69
N VAL A 55 -14.41 -17.00 2.55
CA VAL A 55 -13.74 -15.74 2.23
C VAL A 55 -12.86 -15.27 3.39
N LYS A 56 -13.26 -15.45 4.66
CA LYS A 56 -12.37 -15.23 5.81
C LYS A 56 -11.16 -16.15 5.82
N LEU A 57 -11.34 -17.43 5.43
CA LEU A 57 -10.24 -18.39 5.37
C LEU A 57 -9.27 -18.02 4.26
N ALA A 58 -9.77 -17.75 3.06
CA ALA A 58 -8.99 -17.29 1.91
C ALA A 58 -8.30 -15.95 2.22
N ALA A 59 -8.94 -15.06 2.98
CA ALA A 59 -8.32 -13.82 3.40
C ALA A 59 -7.15 -14.08 4.36
N ARG A 60 -7.32 -14.98 5.33
CA ARG A 60 -6.25 -15.33 6.26
C ARG A 60 -5.10 -16.09 5.61
N THR A 61 -5.38 -17.02 4.70
CA THR A 61 -4.33 -17.82 4.04
C THR A 61 -3.60 -17.02 2.96
N SER A 62 -4.27 -16.06 2.30
CA SER A 62 -3.61 -15.18 1.33
C SER A 62 -2.87 -14.01 1.97
N LYS A 63 -3.14 -13.65 3.24
CA LYS A 63 -2.47 -12.55 3.96
C LYS A 63 -0.93 -12.54 3.85
N PRO A 64 -0.19 -13.65 4.11
CA PRO A 64 1.27 -13.63 3.97
C PRO A 64 1.74 -13.43 2.52
N VAL A 65 1.03 -14.02 1.55
CA VAL A 65 1.36 -13.87 0.12
C VAL A 65 1.06 -12.45 -0.35
N PHE A 66 -0.13 -11.93 0.00
CA PHE A 66 -0.52 -10.56 -0.24
C PHE A 66 0.49 -9.59 0.35
N ARG A 67 0.94 -9.80 1.59
CA ARG A 67 1.94 -8.95 2.25
C ARG A 67 3.25 -8.88 1.47
N ILE A 68 3.74 -10.01 0.95
CA ILE A 68 4.96 -10.06 0.12
C ILE A 68 4.75 -9.32 -1.21
N VAL A 69 3.64 -9.60 -1.90
CA VAL A 69 3.33 -8.99 -3.20
C VAL A 69 3.12 -7.48 -3.06
N ALA A 70 2.31 -7.07 -2.09
CA ALA A 70 2.05 -5.67 -1.77
C ALA A 70 3.33 -4.94 -1.37
N TRP A 71 4.22 -5.55 -0.58
CA TRP A 71 5.52 -4.96 -0.25
C TRP A 71 6.39 -4.74 -1.49
N ARG A 72 6.52 -5.74 -2.37
CA ARG A 72 7.29 -5.62 -3.61
C ARG A 72 6.74 -4.52 -4.51
N TRP A 73 5.41 -4.47 -4.67
CA TRP A 73 4.75 -3.42 -5.42
C TRP A 73 4.98 -2.04 -4.79
N PHE A 74 4.83 -1.92 -3.48
CA PHE A 74 4.97 -0.67 -2.73
C PHE A 74 6.39 -0.12 -2.86
N LYS A 75 7.42 -0.95 -2.67
CA LYS A 75 8.83 -0.57 -2.84
C LYS A 75 9.15 -0.05 -4.25
N GLY A 76 8.56 -0.65 -5.28
CA GLY A 76 8.82 -0.27 -6.68
C GLY A 76 8.04 0.95 -7.18
N ASN A 77 6.82 1.15 -6.69
CA ASN A 77 5.88 2.11 -7.28
C ASN A 77 5.51 3.26 -6.33
N CYS A 78 5.37 2.97 -5.04
CA CYS A 78 4.81 3.93 -4.10
C CYS A 78 5.64 5.22 -3.95
N PRO A 79 7.00 5.18 -3.92
CA PRO A 79 7.79 6.40 -3.86
C PRO A 79 7.52 7.37 -5.01
N ALA A 80 7.40 6.85 -6.23
CA ALA A 80 7.06 7.66 -7.39
C ALA A 80 5.62 8.17 -7.35
N LEU A 81 4.66 7.33 -6.93
CA LEU A 81 3.25 7.73 -6.79
C LEU A 81 3.06 8.85 -5.76
N ILE A 82 3.68 8.73 -4.58
CA ILE A 82 3.65 9.76 -3.54
C ILE A 82 4.27 11.06 -4.06
N THR A 83 5.45 10.96 -4.68
CA THR A 83 6.17 12.13 -5.21
C THR A 83 5.37 12.84 -6.30
N ASN A 84 4.78 12.10 -7.23
CA ASN A 84 3.95 12.65 -8.31
C ASN A 84 2.67 13.28 -7.76
N TRP A 85 2.04 12.64 -6.77
CA TRP A 85 0.88 13.22 -6.10
C TRP A 85 1.23 14.53 -5.40
N LEU A 86 2.35 14.58 -4.68
CA LEU A 86 2.84 15.81 -4.04
C LEU A 86 3.15 16.89 -5.09
N ALA A 87 3.81 16.53 -6.19
CA ALA A 87 4.09 17.44 -7.29
C ALA A 87 2.81 18.08 -7.85
N SER A 88 1.74 17.29 -8.00
CA SER A 88 0.44 17.76 -8.52
C SER A 88 -0.27 18.77 -7.62
N LYS A 89 0.13 18.90 -6.36
CA LYS A 89 -0.46 19.87 -5.40
C LYS A 89 0.27 21.20 -5.36
N VAL A 90 1.49 21.25 -5.90
CA VAL A 90 2.33 22.45 -5.90
C VAL A 90 2.60 22.97 -7.31
N SER A 91 2.07 22.29 -8.33
CA SER A 91 2.08 22.70 -9.74
C SER A 91 0.83 23.48 -10.09
#